data_AF-A0A8D8RXX6-F1
#
_entry.id   AF-A0A8D8RXX6-F1
#
_cell.length_a   1.000
_cell.length_b   1.000
_cell.length_c   1.000
_cell.angle_alpha   90.00
_cell.angle_beta   90.00
_cell.angle_gamma   90.00
#
_symmetry.space_group_name_H-M   'P 1'
#
loop_
_entity.id
_entity.type
_entity.pdbx_description
1 polymer ?
#
loop_
_entity_poly.entity_id
_entity_poly.type
_entity_poly.pdbx_seq_one_letter_code
_entity_poly.pdbx_strand_id
1 'polypeptide(L)'
;MYPEVNVKTKDQVVEEMCTSLQTSLPPLFDLKQIRKQKESSRDSSTATLKVMFEELTRFNALLSRVRLSVDLLTKGLAGQVCMDDILECHLSRLYSGVLIDEWRALAPPTTMKLGAWLEQFKQRGEQYRYWIDFGDPLVMWLPGLHYPYSYFTAIIQKEVSKKEGWSLDRCSMYTEMSKFTQAIDVEEPPPEGAYVNGLYLQGAHWDLASSCLVAPASSSALVEPLPILTIIPKETSKIGWGNTLCTPVYRSLALTKRDKSEFEVNLRMSPIVDKSVYVLRGVTLFLDME
;
A
#
# COMPACT_ATOMS: atom_id res chain seq x y z
N MET A 1 -45.43 23.33 -11.81
CA MET A 1 -44.48 22.65 -12.69
C MET A 1 -43.33 22.21 -11.80
N TYR A 2 -43.39 20.99 -11.27
CA TYR A 2 -42.28 20.45 -10.49
C TYR A 2 -41.16 20.11 -11.46
N PRO A 3 -39.88 20.43 -11.16
CA PRO A 3 -38.78 20.03 -12.03
C PRO A 3 -38.73 18.50 -12.05
N GLU A 4 -38.83 17.91 -13.24
CA GLU A 4 -38.51 16.50 -13.44
C GLU A 4 -37.06 16.30 -13.00
N VAL A 5 -36.89 15.63 -11.87
CA VAL A 5 -35.58 15.15 -11.44
C VAL A 5 -35.19 14.11 -12.48
N ASN A 6 -34.30 14.49 -13.40
CA ASN A 6 -33.78 13.60 -14.42
C ASN A 6 -32.93 12.52 -13.73
N VAL A 7 -33.58 11.41 -13.36
CA VAL A 7 -32.92 10.25 -12.76
C VAL A 7 -32.10 9.59 -13.85
N LYS A 8 -30.78 9.78 -13.80
CA LYS A 8 -29.85 9.14 -14.74
C LYS A 8 -30.06 7.63 -14.73
N THR A 9 -30.08 7.02 -15.92
CA THR A 9 -30.14 5.56 -16.03
C THR A 9 -28.85 4.94 -15.52
N LYS A 10 -28.88 3.64 -15.17
CA LYS A 10 -27.68 2.92 -14.71
C LYS A 10 -26.54 3.05 -15.70
N ASP A 11 -26.87 2.88 -16.98
CA ASP A 11 -25.96 2.96 -18.11
C ASP A 11 -25.30 4.34 -18.22
N GLN A 12 -26.08 5.42 -18.08
CA GLN A 12 -25.55 6.79 -18.10
C GLN A 12 -24.58 7.06 -16.95
N VAL A 13 -24.89 6.57 -15.74
CA VAL A 13 -24.00 6.73 -14.58
C VAL A 13 -22.68 5.99 -14.80
N VAL A 14 -22.73 4.77 -15.34
CA VAL A 14 -21.54 3.97 -15.62
C VAL A 14 -20.75 4.56 -16.78
N GLU A 15 -21.40 5.08 -17.81
CA GLU A 15 -20.76 5.76 -18.94
C GLU A 15 -19.96 6.99 -18.49
N GLU A 16 -20.53 7.82 -17.62
CA GLU A 16 -19.83 8.97 -17.03
C GLU A 16 -18.61 8.53 -16.21
N MET A 17 -18.75 7.45 -15.44
CA MET A 17 -17.65 6.87 -14.66
C MET A 17 -16.55 6.33 -15.58
N CYS A 18 -16.91 5.58 -16.62
CA CYS A 18 -15.97 5.06 -17.61
C CYS A 18 -15.21 6.19 -18.31
N THR A 19 -15.90 7.25 -18.70
CA THR A 19 -15.30 8.45 -19.32
C THR A 19 -14.32 9.12 -18.36
N SER A 20 -14.73 9.32 -17.10
CA SER A 20 -13.86 9.87 -16.06
C SER A 20 -12.60 9.01 -15.88
N LEU A 21 -12.77 7.69 -15.79
CA LEU A 21 -11.66 6.74 -15.65
C LEU A 21 -10.71 6.80 -16.85
N GLN A 22 -11.21 6.81 -18.07
CA GLN A 22 -10.37 6.88 -19.27
C GLN A 22 -9.48 8.13 -19.28
N THR A 23 -10.01 9.26 -18.79
CA THR A 23 -9.25 10.51 -18.71
C THR A 23 -8.24 10.54 -17.55
N SER A 24 -8.55 9.87 -16.43
CA SER A 24 -7.71 9.91 -15.23
C SER A 24 -6.64 8.82 -15.18
N LEU A 25 -6.80 7.73 -15.92
CA LEU A 25 -5.89 6.58 -15.85
C LEU A 25 -4.50 6.91 -16.42
N PRO A 26 -3.41 6.71 -15.63
CA PRO A 26 -2.06 7.01 -16.08
C PRO A 26 -1.68 6.12 -17.27
N PRO A 27 -0.77 6.58 -18.17
CA PRO A 27 -0.28 5.75 -19.25
C PRO A 27 0.51 4.56 -18.70
N LEU A 28 0.56 3.47 -19.48
CA LEU A 28 1.39 2.32 -19.15
C LEU A 28 2.87 2.72 -19.05
N PHE A 29 3.58 2.11 -18.12
CA PHE A 29 5.01 2.34 -17.94
C PHE A 29 5.80 1.53 -18.97
N ASP A 30 6.60 2.17 -19.82
CA ASP A 30 7.51 1.45 -20.73
C ASP A 30 8.71 0.92 -19.95
N LEU A 31 8.60 -0.32 -19.48
CA LEU A 31 9.64 -0.98 -18.69
C LEU A 31 10.97 -1.11 -19.44
N LYS A 32 10.96 -1.20 -20.78
CA LYS A 32 12.19 -1.32 -21.58
C LYS A 32 12.92 0.01 -21.60
N GLN A 33 12.19 1.09 -21.85
CA GLN A 33 12.75 2.44 -21.83
C GLN A 33 13.25 2.81 -20.43
N ILE A 34 12.45 2.54 -19.39
CA ILE A 34 12.82 2.82 -17.99
C ILE A 34 14.06 2.02 -17.61
N ARG A 35 14.15 0.74 -17.98
CA ARG A 35 15.34 -0.09 -17.75
C ARG A 35 16.58 0.49 -18.41
N LYS A 36 16.50 0.86 -19.70
CA LYS A 36 17.62 1.49 -20.42
C LYS A 36 18.06 2.81 -19.77
N GLN A 37 17.11 3.63 -19.32
CA GLN A 37 17.38 4.89 -18.62
C GLN A 37 18.11 4.64 -17.29
N LYS A 38 17.65 3.67 -16.49
CA LYS A 38 18.24 3.35 -15.18
C LYS A 38 19.58 2.62 -15.30
N GLU A 39 19.78 1.78 -16.31
CA GLU A 39 21.07 1.13 -16.59
C GLU A 39 22.16 2.12 -17.00
N SER A 40 21.77 3.23 -17.64
CA SER A 40 22.70 4.30 -18.02
C SER A 40 23.12 5.18 -16.82
N SER A 41 22.37 5.12 -15.72
CA SER A 41 22.71 5.79 -14.47
C SER A 41 23.62 4.88 -13.61
N ARG A 42 24.51 5.47 -12.80
CA ARG A 42 25.46 4.73 -11.93
C ARG A 42 24.80 3.81 -10.89
N ASP A 43 23.47 3.86 -10.75
CA ASP A 43 22.68 3.07 -9.80
C ASP A 43 22.16 1.73 -10.34
N SER A 44 22.73 1.22 -11.44
CA SER A 44 22.16 0.15 -12.29
C SER A 44 21.81 -1.20 -11.63
N SER A 45 22.05 -1.40 -10.33
CA SER A 45 21.83 -2.69 -9.66
C SER A 45 21.46 -2.59 -8.18
N THR A 46 20.70 -1.58 -7.77
CA THR A 46 20.18 -1.54 -6.39
C THR A 46 19.03 -2.54 -6.24
N ALA A 47 18.97 -3.26 -5.12
CA ALA A 47 17.87 -4.19 -4.82
C ALA A 47 16.49 -3.51 -4.88
N THR A 48 16.40 -2.23 -4.50
CA THR A 48 15.16 -1.43 -4.56
C THR A 48 14.69 -1.19 -6.00
N LEU A 49 15.60 -1.03 -6.96
CA LEU A 49 15.25 -0.93 -8.38
C LEU A 49 14.62 -2.23 -8.90
N LYS A 50 15.11 -3.40 -8.47
CA LYS A 50 14.52 -4.68 -8.86
C LYS A 50 13.08 -4.79 -8.37
N VAL A 51 12.83 -4.43 -7.11
CA VAL A 51 11.48 -4.37 -6.53
C VAL A 51 10.60 -3.40 -7.32
N MET A 52 11.08 -2.20 -7.64
CA MET A 52 10.34 -1.24 -8.46
C MET A 52 9.94 -1.85 -9.81
N PHE A 53 10.83 -2.53 -10.53
CA PHE A 53 10.47 -3.17 -11.81
C PHE A 53 9.43 -4.28 -11.67
N GLU A 54 9.51 -5.09 -10.63
CA GLU A 54 8.50 -6.12 -10.36
C GLU A 54 7.13 -5.51 -10.05
N GLU A 55 7.11 -4.48 -9.22
CA GLU A 55 5.91 -3.72 -8.86
C GLU A 55 5.27 -3.03 -10.09
N LEU A 56 6.08 -2.40 -10.93
CA LEU A 56 5.63 -1.80 -12.19
C LEU A 56 5.08 -2.84 -13.17
N THR A 57 5.66 -4.05 -13.20
CA THR A 57 5.16 -5.14 -14.05
C THR A 57 3.76 -5.56 -13.61
N ARG A 58 3.53 -5.74 -12.30
CA ARG A 58 2.22 -6.07 -11.74
C ARG A 58 1.22 -4.94 -11.98
N PHE A 59 1.64 -3.69 -11.74
CA PHE A 59 0.79 -2.52 -11.94
C PHE A 59 0.40 -2.33 -13.40
N ASN A 60 1.31 -2.53 -14.35
CA ASN A 60 1.00 -2.48 -15.77
C ASN A 60 0.00 -3.55 -16.19
N ALA A 61 0.09 -4.76 -15.64
CA ALA A 61 -0.88 -5.82 -15.92
C ALA A 61 -2.29 -5.43 -15.44
N LEU A 62 -2.40 -4.91 -14.21
CA LEU A 62 -3.65 -4.39 -13.65
C LEU A 62 -4.17 -3.19 -14.48
N LEU A 63 -3.34 -2.20 -14.75
CA LEU A 63 -3.70 -1.01 -15.51
C LEU A 63 -4.16 -1.36 -16.93
N SER A 64 -3.48 -2.29 -17.60
CA SER A 64 -3.89 -2.78 -18.92
C SER A 64 -5.26 -3.42 -18.87
N ARG A 65 -5.53 -4.23 -17.84
CA ARG A 65 -6.84 -4.86 -17.65
C ARG A 65 -7.93 -3.82 -17.40
N VAL A 66 -7.68 -2.86 -16.50
CA VAL A 66 -8.63 -1.76 -16.22
C VAL A 66 -8.96 -0.99 -17.50
N ARG A 67 -7.94 -0.59 -18.28
CA ARG A 67 -8.15 0.15 -19.54
C ARG A 67 -8.97 -0.67 -20.54
N LEU A 68 -8.67 -1.96 -20.70
CA LEU A 68 -9.40 -2.84 -21.61
C LEU A 68 -10.87 -3.00 -21.17
N SER A 69 -11.12 -3.30 -19.89
CA SER A 69 -12.48 -3.48 -19.37
C SER A 69 -13.31 -2.20 -19.54
N VAL A 70 -12.73 -1.03 -19.26
CA VAL A 70 -13.42 0.27 -19.41
C VAL A 70 -13.67 0.61 -20.88
N ASP A 71 -12.70 0.38 -21.78
CA ASP A 71 -12.87 0.60 -23.23
C ASP A 71 -13.96 -0.30 -23.83
N LEU A 72 -13.93 -1.60 -23.52
CA LEU A 72 -14.96 -2.54 -23.99
C LEU A 72 -16.34 -2.18 -23.48
N LEU A 73 -16.46 -1.82 -22.19
CA LEU A 73 -17.73 -1.42 -21.61
C LEU A 73 -18.26 -0.12 -22.23
N THR A 74 -17.39 0.86 -22.47
CA THR A 74 -17.76 2.12 -23.15
C THR A 74 -18.28 1.86 -24.56
N LYS A 75 -17.60 0.97 -25.32
CA LYS A 75 -18.04 0.58 -26.65
C LYS A 75 -19.35 -0.23 -26.63
N GLY A 76 -19.56 -1.07 -25.61
CA GLY A 76 -20.80 -1.78 -25.38
C GLY A 76 -21.97 -0.82 -25.13
N LEU A 77 -21.79 0.15 -24.24
CA LEU A 77 -22.77 1.20 -23.93
C LEU A 77 -23.09 2.09 -25.15
N ALA A 78 -22.10 2.35 -26.00
CA ALA A 78 -22.28 3.07 -27.26
C ALA A 78 -22.90 2.21 -28.40
N GLY A 79 -23.20 0.94 -28.15
CA GLY A 79 -23.76 0.00 -29.14
C GLY A 79 -22.78 -0.44 -30.24
N GLN A 80 -21.48 -0.21 -30.04
CA GLN A 80 -20.42 -0.58 -30.99
C GLN A 80 -19.94 -2.03 -30.81
N VAL A 81 -20.15 -2.59 -29.61
CA VAL A 81 -19.83 -3.97 -29.24
C VAL A 81 -21.09 -4.60 -28.65
N CYS A 82 -21.29 -5.89 -28.89
CA CYS A 82 -22.41 -6.62 -28.30
C CYS A 82 -22.25 -6.70 -26.78
N MET A 83 -23.32 -6.38 -26.06
CA MET A 83 -23.36 -6.44 -24.60
C MET A 83 -23.55 -7.90 -24.18
N ASP A 84 -22.47 -8.56 -23.75
CA ASP A 84 -22.50 -9.93 -23.25
C ASP A 84 -22.68 -9.99 -21.72
N ASP A 85 -22.87 -11.19 -21.18
CA ASP A 85 -23.07 -11.40 -19.74
C ASP A 85 -21.91 -10.87 -18.89
N ILE A 86 -20.69 -10.82 -19.45
CA ILE A 86 -19.49 -10.34 -18.76
C ILE A 86 -19.54 -8.81 -18.64
N LEU A 87 -19.83 -8.11 -19.74
CA LEU A 87 -19.97 -6.66 -19.73
C LEU A 87 -21.15 -6.21 -18.87
N GLU A 88 -22.27 -6.96 -18.86
CA GLU A 88 -23.41 -6.68 -17.96
C GLU A 88 -23.01 -6.83 -16.48
N CYS A 89 -22.21 -7.85 -16.17
CA CYS A 89 -21.65 -8.02 -14.84
C CYS A 89 -20.73 -6.85 -14.47
N HIS A 90 -19.87 -6.39 -15.38
CA HIS A 90 -19.02 -5.22 -15.16
C HIS A 90 -19.84 -3.95 -14.89
N LEU A 91 -20.88 -3.70 -15.70
CA LEU A 91 -21.80 -2.58 -15.52
C LEU A 91 -22.44 -2.60 -14.14
N SER A 92 -23.02 -3.75 -13.76
CA SER A 92 -23.67 -3.93 -12.46
C SER A 92 -22.71 -3.71 -11.28
N ARG A 93 -21.47 -4.20 -11.38
CA ARG A 93 -20.41 -4.02 -10.37
C ARG A 93 -20.04 -2.55 -10.20
N LEU A 94 -19.76 -1.86 -11.30
CA LEU A 94 -19.38 -0.45 -11.28
C LEU A 94 -20.52 0.41 -10.74
N TYR A 95 -21.75 0.16 -11.19
CA TYR A 95 -22.94 0.85 -10.68
C TYR A 95 -23.13 0.65 -9.17
N SER A 96 -22.85 -0.56 -8.67
CA SER A 96 -22.93 -0.89 -7.24
C SER A 96 -21.73 -0.39 -6.41
N GLY A 97 -20.74 0.25 -7.04
CA GLY A 97 -19.53 0.72 -6.38
C GLY A 97 -18.62 -0.42 -5.90
N VAL A 98 -18.68 -1.59 -6.55
CA VAL A 98 -17.87 -2.77 -6.24
C VAL A 98 -16.82 -2.98 -7.33
N LEU A 99 -15.65 -3.44 -6.93
CA LEU A 99 -14.57 -3.75 -7.85
C LEU A 99 -14.93 -4.94 -8.77
N ILE A 100 -14.55 -4.84 -10.04
CA ILE A 100 -14.67 -5.94 -10.99
C ILE A 100 -13.71 -7.07 -10.57
N ASP A 101 -14.16 -8.33 -10.70
CA ASP A 101 -13.38 -9.50 -10.26
C ASP A 101 -12.03 -9.60 -10.96
N GLU A 102 -11.98 -9.29 -12.25
CA GLU A 102 -10.74 -9.32 -13.03
C GLU A 102 -9.71 -8.30 -12.51
N TRP A 103 -10.18 -7.15 -12.03
CA TRP A 103 -9.31 -6.13 -11.43
C TRP A 103 -8.85 -6.58 -10.04
N ARG A 104 -9.78 -7.14 -9.26
CA ARG A 104 -9.50 -7.68 -7.92
C ARG A 104 -8.47 -8.82 -7.97
N ALA A 105 -8.52 -9.67 -8.99
CA ALA A 105 -7.58 -10.77 -9.17
C ALA A 105 -6.14 -10.32 -9.45
N LEU A 106 -5.96 -9.10 -9.99
CA LEU A 106 -4.66 -8.50 -10.32
C LEU A 106 -4.22 -7.43 -9.31
N ALA A 107 -5.11 -7.01 -8.42
CA ALA A 107 -4.83 -6.07 -7.35
C ALA A 107 -4.33 -6.79 -6.10
N PRO A 108 -3.67 -6.08 -5.17
CA PRO A 108 -3.47 -6.61 -3.83
C PRO A 108 -4.81 -6.98 -3.20
N PRO A 109 -4.86 -7.99 -2.30
CA PRO A 109 -6.09 -8.36 -1.62
C PRO A 109 -6.78 -7.13 -1.03
N THR A 110 -8.05 -6.90 -1.32
CA THR A 110 -8.71 -5.66 -0.90
C THR A 110 -10.20 -5.88 -0.67
N THR A 111 -10.73 -5.25 0.38
CA THR A 111 -12.17 -5.16 0.67
C THR A 111 -12.73 -3.77 0.40
N MET A 112 -11.92 -2.86 -0.12
CA MET A 112 -12.31 -1.46 -0.37
C MET A 112 -13.43 -1.35 -1.40
N LYS A 113 -14.26 -0.33 -1.23
CA LYS A 113 -15.23 0.08 -2.25
C LYS A 113 -14.50 0.69 -3.45
N LEU A 114 -15.16 0.67 -4.61
CA LEU A 114 -14.58 1.12 -5.88
C LEU A 114 -13.99 2.53 -5.78
N GLY A 115 -14.69 3.49 -5.17
CA GLY A 115 -14.21 4.87 -5.06
C GLY A 115 -12.89 4.98 -4.29
N ALA A 116 -12.80 4.36 -3.11
CA ALA A 116 -11.59 4.38 -2.30
C ALA A 116 -10.44 3.62 -2.98
N TRP A 117 -10.75 2.50 -3.63
CA TRP A 117 -9.77 1.73 -4.40
C TRP A 117 -9.20 2.52 -5.58
N LEU A 118 -10.03 3.29 -6.30
CA LEU A 118 -9.60 4.12 -7.42
C LEU A 118 -8.66 5.24 -6.98
N GLU A 119 -8.92 5.86 -5.84
CA GLU A 119 -8.04 6.89 -5.27
C GLU A 119 -6.68 6.28 -4.90
N GLN A 120 -6.66 5.14 -4.20
CA GLN A 120 -5.42 4.42 -3.92
C GLN A 120 -4.70 3.97 -5.19
N PHE A 121 -5.44 3.52 -6.22
CA PHE A 121 -4.87 3.11 -7.49
C PHE A 121 -4.15 4.27 -8.20
N LYS A 122 -4.75 5.47 -8.16
CA LYS A 122 -4.14 6.70 -8.66
C LYS A 122 -2.89 7.07 -7.86
N GLN A 123 -2.99 7.11 -6.53
CA GLN A 123 -1.86 7.42 -5.64
C GLN A 123 -0.69 6.43 -5.82
N ARG A 124 -0.98 5.14 -6.06
CA ARG A 124 0.03 4.13 -6.42
C ARG A 124 0.75 4.47 -7.71
N GLY A 125 0.01 4.90 -8.74
CA GLY A 125 0.58 5.36 -10.00
C GLY A 125 1.50 6.56 -9.82
N GLU A 126 1.13 7.51 -8.97
CA GLU A 126 1.94 8.68 -8.61
C GLU A 126 3.22 8.28 -7.86
N GLN A 127 3.11 7.38 -6.87
CA GLN A 127 4.28 6.83 -6.16
C GLN A 127 5.27 6.18 -7.12
N TYR A 128 4.79 5.36 -8.06
CA TYR A 128 5.66 4.70 -9.03
C TYR A 128 6.28 5.67 -10.02
N ARG A 129 5.52 6.68 -10.46
CA ARG A 129 6.07 7.76 -11.30
C ARG A 129 7.20 8.48 -10.58
N TYR A 130 6.97 8.88 -9.32
CA TYR A 130 7.99 9.50 -8.49
C TYR A 130 9.22 8.60 -8.35
N TRP A 131 9.01 7.30 -8.10
CA TRP A 131 10.12 6.36 -7.94
C TRP A 131 10.97 6.23 -9.22
N ILE A 132 10.33 6.27 -10.39
CA ILE A 132 11.02 6.28 -11.69
C ILE A 132 11.80 7.58 -11.89
N ASP A 133 11.20 8.73 -11.63
CA ASP A 133 11.76 10.03 -12.01
C ASP A 133 12.83 10.49 -11.02
N PHE A 134 12.60 10.32 -9.72
CA PHE A 134 13.43 10.88 -8.64
C PHE A 134 14.20 9.83 -7.85
N GLY A 135 13.93 8.53 -8.04
CA GLY A 135 14.55 7.45 -7.27
C GLY A 135 13.76 7.08 -6.01
N ASP A 136 14.40 6.40 -5.06
CA ASP A 136 13.72 5.89 -3.86
C ASP A 136 12.99 7.05 -3.12
N PRO A 137 11.66 6.93 -2.85
CA PRO A 137 10.94 7.90 -2.03
C PRO A 137 11.58 8.07 -0.65
N LEU A 138 11.62 9.31 -0.14
CA LEU A 138 12.10 9.59 1.22
C LEU A 138 11.24 8.86 2.27
N VAL A 139 9.93 8.83 2.05
CA VAL A 139 8.96 8.06 2.83
C VAL A 139 8.18 7.17 1.87
N MET A 140 8.32 5.85 2.02
CA MET A 140 7.61 4.87 1.19
C MET A 140 6.20 4.65 1.73
N TRP A 141 5.18 4.86 0.90
CA TRP A 141 3.80 4.54 1.25
C TRP A 141 3.52 3.06 0.97
N LEU A 142 3.45 2.28 2.06
CA LEU A 142 3.36 0.82 2.00
C LEU A 142 2.10 0.28 1.30
N PRO A 143 0.90 0.84 1.49
CA PRO A 143 -0.30 0.43 0.76
C PRO A 143 -0.18 0.63 -0.77
N GLY A 144 0.70 1.55 -1.17
CA GLY A 144 1.07 1.75 -2.57
C GLY A 144 1.78 0.54 -3.18
N LEU A 145 2.43 -0.32 -2.38
CA LEU A 145 3.12 -1.51 -2.87
C LEU A 145 2.18 -2.71 -2.97
N HIS A 146 2.37 -3.52 -4.01
CA HIS A 146 1.69 -4.81 -4.11
C HIS A 146 2.26 -5.80 -3.09
N TYR A 147 3.59 -5.86 -2.94
CA TYR A 147 4.23 -6.70 -1.92
C TYR A 147 5.24 -5.90 -1.07
N PRO A 148 4.81 -5.25 0.04
CA PRO A 148 5.67 -4.45 0.91
C PRO A 148 6.90 -5.20 1.44
N TYR A 149 6.78 -6.50 1.74
CA TYR A 149 7.89 -7.31 2.24
C TYR A 149 9.08 -7.38 1.26
N SER A 150 8.81 -7.34 -0.05
CA SER A 150 9.88 -7.33 -1.06
C SER A 150 10.74 -6.07 -0.95
N TYR A 151 10.11 -4.93 -0.66
CA TYR A 151 10.81 -3.66 -0.41
C TYR A 151 11.68 -3.75 0.84
N PHE A 152 11.19 -4.33 1.94
CA PHE A 152 12.00 -4.49 3.16
C PHE A 152 13.22 -5.36 2.92
N THR A 153 13.05 -6.46 2.19
CA THR A 153 14.16 -7.33 1.80
C THR A 153 15.19 -6.56 0.97
N ALA A 154 14.73 -5.71 0.04
CA ALA A 154 15.61 -4.86 -0.74
C ALA A 154 16.35 -3.81 0.10
N ILE A 155 15.71 -3.22 1.12
CA ILE A 155 16.36 -2.32 2.06
C ILE A 155 17.44 -3.06 2.87
N ILE A 156 17.15 -4.25 3.38
CA ILE A 156 18.15 -5.07 4.08
C ILE A 156 19.32 -5.39 3.16
N GLN A 157 19.07 -5.82 1.92
CA GLN A 157 20.13 -6.10 0.93
C GLN A 157 20.98 -4.86 0.62
N LYS A 158 20.35 -3.68 0.50
CA LYS A 158 21.04 -2.40 0.27
C LYS A 158 21.92 -1.98 1.45
N GLU A 159 21.53 -2.29 2.68
CA GLU A 159 22.36 -1.98 3.86
C GLU A 159 23.48 -3.00 4.08
N VAL A 160 23.21 -4.29 3.86
CA VAL A 160 24.22 -5.36 3.94
C VAL A 160 25.35 -5.13 2.92
N SER A 161 25.04 -4.63 1.72
CA SER A 161 26.08 -4.37 0.71
C SER A 161 27.04 -3.23 1.08
N LYS A 162 26.67 -2.35 2.02
CA LYS A 162 27.49 -1.23 2.49
C LYS A 162 28.33 -1.59 3.73
N LYS A 163 27.91 -2.61 4.49
CA LYS A 163 28.51 -2.95 5.79
C LYS A 163 29.35 -4.23 5.69
N GLU A 164 30.66 -4.10 5.88
CA GLU A 164 31.56 -5.26 5.90
C GLU A 164 31.20 -6.21 7.06
N GLY A 165 31.22 -7.52 6.77
CA GLY A 165 30.94 -8.58 7.74
C GLY A 165 29.46 -8.86 8.01
N TRP A 166 28.53 -8.10 7.42
CA TRP A 166 27.10 -8.41 7.49
C TRP A 166 26.74 -9.52 6.49
N SER A 167 25.86 -10.42 6.90
CA SER A 167 25.29 -11.46 6.03
C SER A 167 23.77 -11.34 6.05
N LEU A 168 23.14 -11.50 4.87
CA LEU A 168 21.69 -11.42 4.72
C LEU A 168 20.95 -12.36 5.68
N ASP A 169 21.47 -13.59 5.86
CA ASP A 169 20.88 -14.62 6.72
C ASP A 169 20.89 -14.27 8.21
N ARG A 170 21.74 -13.30 8.61
CA ARG A 170 21.89 -12.84 9.99
C ARG A 170 21.24 -11.50 10.24
N CYS A 171 20.56 -10.93 9.24
CA CYS A 171 19.90 -9.65 9.34
C CYS A 171 18.39 -9.85 9.46
N SER A 172 17.77 -9.02 10.29
CA SER A 172 16.33 -8.95 10.42
C SER A 172 15.88 -7.50 10.43
N MET A 173 14.60 -7.31 10.14
CA MET A 173 13.97 -6.01 10.20
C MET A 173 13.72 -5.64 11.65
N TYR A 174 14.21 -4.48 12.08
CA TYR A 174 13.78 -3.82 13.29
C TYR A 174 13.06 -2.52 12.93
N THR A 175 12.12 -2.08 13.74
CA THR A 175 11.33 -0.89 13.47
C THR A 175 11.32 0.03 14.67
N GLU A 176 11.44 1.32 14.40
CA GLU A 176 11.40 2.38 15.40
C GLU A 176 10.47 3.47 14.89
N MET A 177 9.73 4.12 15.80
CA MET A 177 8.92 5.26 15.41
C MET A 177 9.82 6.44 15.13
N SER A 178 9.61 7.10 13.99
CA SER A 178 10.36 8.29 13.63
C SER A 178 9.88 9.49 14.44
N LYS A 179 10.65 10.58 14.40
CA LYS A 179 10.24 11.89 14.93
C LYS A 179 9.18 12.59 14.07
N PHE A 180 8.91 12.07 12.87
CA PHE A 180 8.06 12.69 11.88
C PHE A 180 6.65 12.11 11.91
N THR A 181 5.65 12.97 11.73
CA THR A 181 4.24 12.57 11.62
C THR A 181 3.75 12.59 10.18
N GLN A 182 4.23 13.53 9.36
CA GLN A 182 3.80 13.67 7.97
C GLN A 182 5.00 13.54 7.03
N ALA A 183 4.76 12.98 5.84
CA ALA A 183 5.82 12.72 4.88
C ALA A 183 6.45 14.01 4.32
N ILE A 184 5.68 15.10 4.29
CA ILE A 184 6.15 16.42 3.86
C ILE A 184 7.20 17.03 4.79
N ASP A 185 7.24 16.58 6.05
CA ASP A 185 8.20 17.07 7.05
C ASP A 185 9.58 16.39 6.91
N VAL A 186 9.70 15.39 6.03
CA VAL A 186 10.93 14.61 5.84
C VAL A 186 11.75 15.18 4.70
N GLU A 187 12.87 15.80 5.04
CA GLU A 187 13.78 16.43 4.07
C GLU A 187 14.96 15.53 3.68
N GLU A 188 15.33 14.58 4.55
CA GLU A 188 16.51 13.71 4.39
C GLU A 188 16.17 12.24 4.68
N PRO A 189 16.86 11.28 4.03
CA PRO A 189 16.70 9.86 4.33
C PRO A 189 17.24 9.52 5.74
N PRO A 190 16.80 8.41 6.36
CA PRO A 190 17.35 7.99 7.64
C PRO A 190 18.82 7.57 7.49
N PRO A 191 19.62 7.63 8.56
CA PRO A 191 21.00 7.16 8.54
C PRO A 191 21.14 5.70 8.11
N GLU A 192 20.17 4.86 8.49
CA GLU A 192 20.08 3.45 8.11
C GLU A 192 18.64 3.10 7.74
N GLY A 193 18.48 2.34 6.66
CA GLY A 193 17.20 1.78 6.25
C GLY A 193 16.29 2.76 5.50
N ALA A 194 15.01 2.85 5.87
CA ALA A 194 14.01 3.66 5.15
C ALA A 194 12.85 4.13 6.04
N TYR A 195 12.28 5.30 5.74
CA TYR A 195 11.02 5.73 6.34
C TYR A 195 9.82 5.16 5.58
N VAL A 196 8.78 4.78 6.31
CA VAL A 196 7.56 4.20 5.76
C VAL A 196 6.32 4.74 6.45
N ASN A 197 5.20 4.81 5.71
CA ASN A 197 3.91 5.23 6.26
C ASN A 197 2.73 4.44 5.64
N GLY A 198 1.51 4.82 6.05
CA GLY A 198 0.27 4.22 5.57
C GLY A 198 -0.13 2.97 6.35
N LEU A 199 0.22 2.90 7.65
CA LEU A 199 -0.23 1.84 8.54
C LEU A 199 -1.31 2.38 9.47
N TYR A 200 -2.23 1.50 9.86
CA TYR A 200 -3.31 1.82 10.77
C TYR A 200 -3.28 0.88 11.97
N LEU A 201 -3.24 1.44 13.18
CA LEU A 201 -3.18 0.74 14.45
C LEU A 201 -4.59 0.50 15.00
N GLN A 202 -4.86 -0.74 15.40
CA GLN A 202 -6.07 -1.13 16.10
C GLN A 202 -5.73 -1.70 17.48
N GLY A 203 -6.60 -1.44 18.47
CA GLY A 203 -6.52 -2.06 19.80
C GLY A 203 -5.57 -1.36 20.78
N ALA A 204 -4.85 -0.34 20.33
CA ALA A 204 -3.99 0.52 21.14
C ALA A 204 -3.93 1.94 20.54
N HIS A 205 -3.36 2.87 21.29
CA HIS A 205 -3.02 4.21 20.81
C HIS A 205 -1.50 4.39 20.80
N TRP A 206 -0.95 5.02 19.78
CA TRP A 206 0.45 5.45 19.78
C TRP A 206 0.58 6.86 20.36
N ASP A 207 1.10 6.98 21.59
CA ASP A 207 1.35 8.28 22.20
C ASP A 207 2.68 8.87 21.70
N LEU A 208 2.60 10.00 21.00
CA LEU A 208 3.75 10.73 20.48
C LEU A 208 4.64 11.29 21.61
N ALA A 209 4.05 11.69 22.74
CA ALA A 209 4.80 12.30 23.84
C ALA A 209 5.70 11.29 24.56
N SER A 210 5.18 10.11 24.86
CA SER A 210 5.95 9.03 25.50
C SER A 210 6.66 8.10 24.50
N SER A 211 6.40 8.24 23.19
CA SER A 211 6.93 7.35 22.14
C SER A 211 6.67 5.88 22.43
N CYS A 212 5.46 5.54 22.90
CA CYS A 212 5.08 4.16 23.18
C CYS A 212 3.59 3.91 23.01
N LEU A 213 3.24 2.62 22.85
CA LEU A 213 1.87 2.17 22.89
C LEU A 213 1.29 2.42 24.29
N VAL A 214 0.09 3.00 24.29
CA VAL A 214 -0.74 3.19 25.48
C VAL A 214 -2.12 2.58 25.24
N ALA A 215 -2.85 2.37 26.34
CA ALA A 215 -4.25 1.93 26.22
C ALA A 215 -5.07 3.00 25.48
N PRO A 216 -6.02 2.61 24.62
CA PRO A 216 -6.84 3.56 23.89
C PRO A 216 -7.68 4.40 24.86
N ALA A 217 -7.83 5.70 24.56
CA ALA A 217 -8.56 6.64 25.42
C ALA A 217 -10.06 6.35 25.55
N SER A 218 -10.63 5.59 24.60
CA SER A 218 -12.03 5.14 24.64
C SER A 218 -12.15 3.66 24.27
N SER A 219 -13.22 3.00 24.72
CA SER A 219 -13.50 1.59 24.46
C SER A 219 -14.07 1.29 23.07
N SER A 220 -14.26 2.31 22.23
CA SER A 220 -14.69 2.14 20.85
C SER A 220 -13.49 1.70 20.01
N ALA A 221 -13.69 0.80 19.05
CA ALA A 221 -12.67 0.25 18.17
C ALA A 221 -12.04 1.34 17.27
N LEU A 222 -11.19 2.18 17.85
CA LEU A 222 -10.45 3.22 17.15
C LEU A 222 -9.33 2.54 16.37
N VAL A 223 -9.53 2.45 15.07
CA VAL A 223 -8.43 2.27 14.12
C VAL A 223 -7.89 3.65 13.83
N GLU A 224 -6.60 3.88 14.11
CA GLU A 224 -5.96 5.18 13.95
C GLU A 224 -4.73 5.11 13.04
N PRO A 225 -4.41 6.17 12.28
CA PRO A 225 -3.19 6.18 11.48
C PRO A 225 -1.96 6.15 12.39
N LEU A 226 -1.08 5.18 12.14
CA LEU A 226 0.22 5.12 12.79
C LEU A 226 1.15 6.17 12.14
N PRO A 227 1.88 6.97 12.94
CA PRO A 227 2.89 7.89 12.42
C PRO A 227 4.02 7.17 11.65
N ILE A 228 4.93 7.96 11.05
CA ILE A 228 6.00 7.42 10.20
C ILE A 228 6.90 6.48 11.00
N LEU A 229 7.05 5.27 10.48
CA LEU A 229 7.99 4.27 10.99
C LEU A 229 9.33 4.40 10.26
N THR A 230 10.40 4.10 10.98
CA THR A 230 11.73 3.86 10.43
C THR A 230 11.98 2.36 10.44
N ILE A 231 12.27 1.83 9.26
CA ILE A 231 12.72 0.45 9.09
C ILE A 231 14.23 0.45 9.16
N ILE A 232 14.79 -0.35 10.06
CA ILE A 232 16.23 -0.40 10.33
C ILE A 232 16.69 -1.85 10.21
N PRO A 233 17.49 -2.20 9.20
CA PRO A 233 18.16 -3.49 9.14
C PRO A 233 19.12 -3.64 10.32
N LYS A 234 18.97 -4.71 11.13
CA LYS A 234 19.86 -5.02 12.24
C LYS A 234 20.26 -6.49 12.22
N GLU A 235 21.47 -6.82 12.69
CA GLU A 235 21.83 -8.20 12.96
C GLU A 235 20.88 -8.79 14.01
N THR A 236 20.29 -9.95 13.74
CA THR A 236 19.27 -10.57 14.59
C THR A 236 19.73 -10.74 16.04
N SER A 237 21.02 -11.05 16.26
CA SER A 237 21.64 -11.20 17.57
C SER A 237 21.77 -9.90 18.37
N LYS A 238 21.78 -8.75 17.68
CA LYS A 238 21.92 -7.41 18.27
C LYS A 238 20.57 -6.71 18.48
N ILE A 239 19.47 -7.34 18.09
CA ILE A 239 18.14 -6.78 18.30
C ILE A 239 17.78 -6.94 19.79
N GLY A 240 17.76 -5.82 20.50
CA GLY A 240 17.20 -5.75 21.85
C GLY A 240 15.67 -5.70 21.78
N TRP A 241 15.02 -6.86 21.80
CA TRP A 241 13.56 -6.97 21.72
C TRP A 241 12.79 -6.39 22.92
N GLY A 242 13.49 -5.86 23.93
CA GLY A 242 13.01 -5.55 25.29
C GLY A 242 11.52 -5.20 25.43
N ASN A 243 11.20 -3.93 25.62
CA ASN A 243 9.82 -3.47 25.78
C ASN A 243 9.14 -3.24 24.42
N THR A 244 9.26 -4.20 23.48
CA THR A 244 8.58 -4.11 22.17
C THR A 244 7.51 -5.18 22.01
N LEU A 245 6.43 -4.80 21.35
CA LEU A 245 5.39 -5.69 20.88
C LEU A 245 5.69 -6.03 19.42
N CYS A 246 5.85 -7.32 19.13
CA CYS A 246 5.82 -7.79 17.76
C CYS A 246 4.35 -7.79 17.32
N THR A 247 4.01 -6.86 16.43
CA THR A 247 2.65 -6.60 15.98
C THR A 247 2.49 -7.05 14.53
N PRO A 248 1.57 -7.99 14.24
CA PRO A 248 1.32 -8.42 12.88
C PRO A 248 0.70 -7.30 12.06
N VAL A 249 1.08 -7.23 10.78
CA VAL A 249 0.48 -6.33 9.80
C VAL A 249 -0.33 -7.14 8.80
N TYR A 250 -1.58 -6.77 8.60
CA TYR A 250 -2.46 -7.36 7.61
C TYR A 250 -2.80 -6.37 6.51
N ARG A 251 -3.27 -6.89 5.37
CA ARG A 251 -3.68 -6.04 4.26
C ARG A 251 -4.96 -5.25 4.57
N SER A 252 -5.99 -5.92 5.04
CA SER A 252 -7.31 -5.34 5.31
C SER A 252 -7.82 -5.73 6.71
N LEU A 253 -8.71 -4.89 7.25
CA LEU A 253 -9.45 -5.10 8.51
C LEU A 253 -10.32 -6.37 8.51
N ALA A 254 -10.80 -6.81 7.35
CA ALA A 254 -11.71 -7.94 7.22
C ALA A 254 -10.97 -9.30 7.31
N LEU A 255 -10.36 -9.57 8.47
CA LEU A 255 -9.59 -10.78 8.70
C LEU A 255 -10.46 -12.03 8.72
N THR A 256 -10.14 -12.98 7.85
CA THR A 256 -10.63 -14.35 7.87
C THR A 256 -9.63 -15.26 8.58
N LYS A 257 -10.09 -16.44 9.04
CA LYS A 257 -9.23 -17.44 9.71
C LYS A 257 -8.05 -17.94 8.87
N ARG A 258 -8.00 -17.62 7.57
CA ARG A 258 -6.95 -18.04 6.63
C ARG A 258 -5.95 -16.92 6.32
N ASP A 259 -6.22 -15.70 6.75
CA ASP A 259 -5.36 -14.57 6.46
C ASP A 259 -4.08 -14.65 7.28
N LYS A 260 -2.97 -14.62 6.55
CA LYS A 260 -1.63 -14.55 7.13
C LYS A 260 -1.23 -13.09 7.23
N SER A 261 -0.47 -12.75 8.26
CA SER A 261 0.20 -11.45 8.31
C SER A 261 1.11 -11.31 7.08
N GLU A 262 1.14 -10.11 6.49
CA GLU A 262 2.08 -9.82 5.41
C GLU A 262 3.50 -9.70 5.93
N PHE A 263 3.65 -9.14 7.13
CA PHE A 263 4.90 -8.96 7.86
C PHE A 263 4.61 -8.59 9.31
N GLU A 264 5.66 -8.43 10.11
CA GLU A 264 5.57 -8.04 11.52
C GLU A 264 6.37 -6.76 11.76
N VAL A 265 5.85 -5.89 12.63
CA VAL A 265 6.48 -4.63 13.03
C VAL A 265 6.64 -4.63 14.55
N ASN A 266 7.77 -4.12 15.01
CA ASN A 266 8.04 -3.94 16.44
C ASN A 266 7.60 -2.54 16.88
N LEU A 267 6.66 -2.49 17.81
CA LEU A 267 6.17 -1.25 18.41
C LEU A 267 6.62 -1.17 19.87
N ARG A 268 7.18 -0.04 20.28
CA ARG A 268 7.58 0.16 21.68
C ARG A 268 6.35 0.19 22.58
N MET A 269 6.37 -0.59 23.65
CA MET A 269 5.33 -0.63 24.69
C MET A 269 5.70 0.26 25.86
N SER A 270 4.70 0.80 26.55
CA SER A 270 4.90 1.41 27.86
C SER A 270 5.53 0.41 28.84
N PRO A 271 6.59 0.77 29.59
CA PRO A 271 7.24 -0.10 30.56
C PRO A 271 6.35 -0.45 31.76
N ILE A 272 5.24 0.28 31.93
CA ILE A 272 4.33 0.15 33.08
C ILE A 272 3.27 -0.92 32.81
N VAL A 273 2.94 -1.16 31.53
CA VAL A 273 1.85 -2.06 31.13
C VAL A 273 2.42 -3.39 30.67
N ASP A 274 1.89 -4.48 31.21
CA ASP A 274 2.32 -5.82 30.81
C ASP A 274 1.97 -6.13 29.34
N LYS A 275 2.85 -6.87 28.66
CA LYS A 275 2.70 -7.26 27.26
C LYS A 275 1.36 -7.99 27.00
N SER A 276 0.91 -8.82 27.94
CA SER A 276 -0.31 -9.63 27.81
C SER A 276 -1.55 -8.76 27.60
N VAL A 277 -1.54 -7.53 28.12
CA VAL A 277 -2.64 -6.58 27.98
C VAL A 277 -2.84 -6.17 26.52
N TYR A 278 -1.76 -5.92 25.78
CA TYR A 278 -1.83 -5.58 24.36
C TYR A 278 -2.22 -6.81 23.51
N VAL A 279 -1.70 -7.98 23.87
CA VAL A 279 -2.05 -9.24 23.18
C VAL A 279 -3.53 -9.58 23.34
N LEU A 280 -4.08 -9.47 24.56
CA LEU A 280 -5.50 -9.74 24.83
C LEU A 280 -6.44 -8.71 24.18
N ARG A 281 -5.97 -7.48 23.94
CA ARG A 281 -6.70 -6.47 23.15
C ARG A 281 -6.65 -6.72 21.65
N GLY A 282 -5.82 -7.65 21.18
CA GLY A 282 -5.65 -7.93 19.77
C GLY A 282 -5.00 -6.76 19.02
N VAL A 283 -3.97 -6.15 19.61
CA VAL A 283 -3.25 -5.06 18.93
C VAL A 283 -2.67 -5.55 17.61
N THR A 284 -3.05 -4.86 16.53
CA THR A 284 -2.70 -5.25 15.16
C THR A 284 -2.61 -4.02 14.26
N LEU A 285 -1.93 -4.18 13.12
CA LEU A 285 -1.76 -3.14 12.11
C LEU A 285 -2.40 -3.53 10.77
N PHE A 286 -2.82 -2.52 10.00
CA PHE A 286 -3.40 -2.70 8.67
C PHE A 286 -2.78 -1.73 7.66
N LEU A 287 -2.74 -2.15 6.39
CA LEU A 287 -2.32 -1.30 5.26
C LEU A 287 -3.51 -0.52 4.68
N ASP A 288 -4.66 -1.17 4.53
CA ASP A 288 -5.85 -0.59 3.92
C ASP A 288 -6.97 -0.38 4.95
N MET A 289 -7.64 0.76 4.81
CA MET A 289 -8.90 1.07 5.48
C MET A 289 -10.06 0.89 4.48
N GLU A 290 -11.22 0.45 4.98
CA GLU A 290 -12.41 0.17 4.17
C GLU A 290 -13.14 1.41 3.66
#